data_AF-A1ZH49-F1
#
_entry.id   AF-A1ZH49-F1
#
_cell.length_a   1.000
_cell.length_b   1.000
_cell.length_c   1.000
_cell.angle_alpha   90.00
_cell.angle_beta   90.00
_cell.angle_gamma   90.00
#
_symmetry.space_group_name_H-M   'P 1'
#
loop_
_entity.id
_entity.type
_entity.pdbx_description
1 polymer ?
#
loop_
_entity_poly.entity_id
_entity_poly.type
_entity_poly.pdbx_seq_one_letter_code
_entity_poly.pdbx_strand_id
1 'polypeptide(L)'
;MKVIIAPDSFKDSLSATQVAKHIHQGIKQVAPSIETLQIPMADGGEGTMDILTQILGGVKITVNVLDPLLRPVKASFGWVASTNTAIIEMAQASGIQLLTQAERNPLFTSSYGTGQLIVAALQHQCKRILICIGGSATNDVGCGMLQALGVKFKDNQGSTLPTITGQQLTSIHQIDIGPLSELINGVSIEILNDVTNPLYGTNGATQVYAPQKGATTEVVCLLEKAIIGLAHTIFDTTGIDIQSIAGAGAAGGIGGALKCFLQGSIMNGVQSVMDAYKLEEVFKQADAKNSLVITGEGKLDTQSSQGKVISGVAQLAKNTNCL
;
A
#
# COMPACT_ATOMS: atom_id res chain seq x y z
N MET A 1 19.84 -26.05 17.01
CA MET A 1 19.73 -25.29 15.75
C MET A 1 18.30 -24.85 15.60
N LYS A 2 18.11 -23.54 15.37
CA LYS A 2 16.81 -22.92 15.13
C LYS A 2 16.82 -22.31 13.74
N VAL A 3 15.73 -22.45 12.99
CA VAL A 3 15.59 -21.88 11.65
C VAL A 3 14.53 -20.81 11.66
N ILE A 4 14.91 -19.58 11.32
CA ILE A 4 13.98 -18.47 11.14
C ILE A 4 13.60 -18.42 9.68
N ILE A 5 12.32 -18.55 9.39
CA ILE A 5 11.76 -18.58 8.03
C ILE A 5 11.02 -17.26 7.83
N ALA A 6 11.67 -16.30 7.18
CA ALA A 6 11.15 -14.94 7.00
C ALA A 6 11.02 -14.53 5.51
N PRO A 7 10.19 -15.22 4.71
CA PRO A 7 10.01 -14.92 3.29
C PRO A 7 9.00 -13.79 3.07
N ASP A 8 9.11 -13.15 1.90
CA ASP A 8 8.04 -12.38 1.26
C ASP A 8 7.13 -13.30 0.43
N SER A 9 6.05 -12.74 -0.09
CA SER A 9 5.18 -13.35 -1.09
C SER A 9 5.94 -13.70 -2.38
N PHE A 10 5.50 -14.78 -3.00
CA PHE A 10 5.83 -15.10 -4.38
C PHE A 10 4.69 -14.56 -5.23
N LYS A 11 4.86 -13.31 -5.68
CA LYS A 11 3.83 -12.54 -6.42
C LYS A 11 3.18 -13.38 -7.51
N ASP A 12 1.86 -13.27 -7.60
CA ASP A 12 0.99 -14.05 -8.50
C ASP A 12 1.05 -15.58 -8.31
N SER A 13 1.53 -16.07 -7.16
CA SER A 13 1.65 -17.49 -6.85
C SER A 13 1.31 -17.85 -5.40
N LEU A 14 2.17 -17.54 -4.43
CA LEU A 14 2.01 -17.91 -3.02
C LEU A 14 2.14 -16.69 -2.11
N SER A 15 1.25 -16.57 -1.12
CA SER A 15 1.42 -15.61 -0.02
C SER A 15 2.67 -15.92 0.82
N ALA A 16 3.22 -14.91 1.49
CA ALA A 16 4.37 -15.08 2.40
C ALA A 16 4.11 -16.18 3.45
N THR A 17 2.89 -16.25 3.98
CA THR A 17 2.47 -17.30 4.93
C THR A 17 2.51 -18.69 4.30
N GLN A 18 2.06 -18.83 3.05
CA GLN A 18 2.15 -20.10 2.32
C GLN A 18 3.61 -20.47 2.05
N VAL A 19 4.45 -19.53 1.61
CA VAL A 19 5.88 -19.77 1.38
C VAL A 19 6.55 -20.25 2.67
N ALA A 20 6.33 -19.56 3.79
CA ALA A 20 6.88 -19.91 5.09
C ALA A 20 6.45 -21.33 5.53
N LYS A 21 5.18 -21.67 5.30
CA LYS A 21 4.63 -22.99 5.61
C LYS A 21 5.28 -24.10 4.79
N HIS A 22 5.48 -23.91 3.49
CA HIS A 22 6.11 -24.93 2.64
C HIS A 22 7.58 -25.14 3.00
N ILE A 23 8.34 -24.07 3.28
CA ILE A 23 9.72 -24.16 3.76
C ILE A 23 9.77 -24.91 5.09
N HIS A 24 8.89 -24.57 6.03
CA HIS A 24 8.76 -25.28 7.30
C HIS A 24 8.52 -26.78 7.10
N GLN A 25 7.58 -27.15 6.23
CA GLN A 25 7.28 -28.56 5.94
C GLN A 25 8.48 -29.30 5.36
N GLY A 26 9.20 -28.69 4.41
CA GLY A 26 10.42 -29.28 3.83
C GLY A 26 11.50 -29.53 4.89
N ILE A 27 11.73 -28.58 5.79
CA ILE A 27 12.67 -28.77 6.91
C ILE A 27 12.22 -29.92 7.81
N LYS A 28 10.93 -29.97 8.17
CA LYS A 28 10.40 -31.02 9.06
C LYS A 28 10.44 -32.41 8.43
N GLN A 29 10.39 -32.53 7.11
CA GLN A 29 10.54 -33.82 6.42
C GLN A 29 11.95 -34.39 6.54
N VAL A 30 12.98 -33.54 6.45
CA VAL A 30 14.39 -33.97 6.49
C VAL A 30 14.93 -34.04 7.92
N ALA A 31 14.55 -33.10 8.78
CA ALA A 31 15.04 -32.97 10.14
C ALA A 31 13.93 -32.53 11.11
N PRO A 32 13.08 -33.46 11.60
CA PRO A 32 11.92 -33.15 12.44
C PRO A 32 12.25 -32.41 13.75
N SER A 33 13.46 -32.63 14.29
CA SER A 33 13.94 -32.05 15.54
C SER A 33 14.36 -30.57 15.44
N ILE A 34 14.57 -30.03 14.24
CA ILE A 34 14.94 -28.62 14.06
C ILE A 34 13.74 -27.73 14.43
N GLU A 35 13.92 -26.81 15.38
CA GLU A 35 12.93 -25.80 15.69
C GLU A 35 12.85 -24.79 14.54
N THR A 36 11.63 -24.41 14.15
CA THR A 36 11.40 -23.45 13.08
C THR A 36 10.48 -22.35 13.57
N LEU A 37 10.81 -21.11 13.25
CA LEU A 37 9.95 -19.95 13.48
C LEU A 37 9.52 -19.36 12.14
N GLN A 38 8.22 -19.31 11.88
CA GLN A 38 7.65 -18.80 10.63
C GLN A 38 7.25 -17.34 10.83
N ILE A 39 7.84 -16.43 10.06
CA ILE A 39 7.67 -14.98 10.16
C ILE A 39 7.38 -14.44 8.75
N PRO A 40 6.17 -14.63 8.22
CA PRO A 40 5.84 -14.08 6.91
C PRO A 40 5.99 -12.57 6.91
N MET A 41 6.80 -12.06 5.98
CA MET A 41 7.15 -10.65 5.83
C MET A 41 6.35 -10.00 4.70
N ALA A 42 6.31 -8.67 4.68
CA ALA A 42 5.77 -7.87 3.59
C ALA A 42 6.37 -6.46 3.59
N ASP A 43 6.17 -5.70 2.50
CA ASP A 43 6.77 -4.39 2.21
C ASP A 43 5.73 -3.25 2.13
N GLY A 44 4.53 -3.43 2.70
CA GLY A 44 3.41 -2.49 2.49
C GLY A 44 2.62 -2.76 1.20
N GLY A 45 2.98 -3.80 0.46
CA GLY A 45 2.22 -4.36 -0.65
C GLY A 45 1.16 -5.39 -0.23
N GLU A 46 0.84 -6.27 -1.18
CA GLU A 46 -0.19 -7.31 -1.05
C GLU A 46 0.07 -8.25 0.15
N GLY A 47 -0.98 -8.50 0.93
CA GLY A 47 -0.91 -9.39 2.09
C GLY A 47 -0.34 -8.73 3.36
N THR A 48 0.14 -7.49 3.28
CA THR A 48 0.63 -6.76 4.46
C THR A 48 -0.48 -6.58 5.50
N MET A 49 -1.71 -6.27 5.08
CA MET A 49 -2.83 -6.10 6.01
C MET A 49 -3.14 -7.39 6.76
N ASP A 50 -3.14 -8.53 6.07
CA ASP A 50 -3.41 -9.83 6.69
C ASP A 50 -2.35 -10.17 7.74
N ILE A 51 -1.08 -9.96 7.40
CA ILE A 51 0.07 -10.20 8.29
C ILE A 51 -0.03 -9.31 9.53
N LEU A 52 -0.15 -8.00 9.36
CA LEU A 52 -0.21 -7.06 10.48
C LEU A 52 -1.45 -7.28 11.35
N THR A 53 -2.60 -7.57 10.75
CA THR A 53 -3.83 -7.89 11.49
C THR A 53 -3.63 -9.10 12.39
N GLN A 54 -3.02 -10.17 11.85
CA GLN A 54 -2.76 -11.38 12.62
C GLN A 54 -1.78 -11.13 13.78
N ILE A 55 -0.65 -10.47 13.52
CA ILE A 55 0.39 -10.22 14.53
C ILE A 55 -0.14 -9.35 15.67
N LEU A 56 -0.94 -8.33 15.33
CA LEU A 56 -1.47 -7.38 16.30
C LEU A 56 -2.73 -7.90 17.02
N GLY A 57 -3.13 -9.15 16.76
CA GLY A 57 -4.31 -9.77 17.40
C GLY A 57 -5.64 -9.15 16.96
N GLY A 58 -5.69 -8.64 15.74
CA GLY A 58 -6.89 -8.07 15.14
C GLY A 58 -7.78 -9.10 14.45
N VAL A 59 -8.88 -8.60 13.87
CA VAL A 59 -9.83 -9.37 13.07
C VAL A 59 -10.06 -8.70 11.72
N LYS A 60 -10.41 -9.45 10.68
CA LYS A 60 -10.81 -8.87 9.39
C LYS A 60 -12.28 -8.47 9.42
N ILE A 61 -12.57 -7.25 8.95
CA ILE A 61 -13.92 -6.76 8.71
C ILE A 61 -14.13 -6.66 7.21
N THR A 62 -15.13 -7.36 6.69
CA THR A 62 -15.48 -7.37 5.26
C THR A 62 -16.64 -6.42 5.00
N VAL A 63 -16.51 -5.58 3.99
CA VAL A 63 -17.51 -4.60 3.54
C VAL A 63 -17.68 -4.64 2.03
N ASN A 64 -18.83 -4.17 1.54
CA ASN A 64 -19.04 -3.98 0.10
C ASN A 64 -18.49 -2.59 -0.29
N VAL A 65 -17.60 -2.57 -1.27
CA VAL A 65 -17.01 -1.36 -1.84
C VAL A 65 -17.05 -1.45 -3.37
N LEU A 66 -16.52 -0.43 -4.03
CA LEU A 66 -16.37 -0.40 -5.47
C LEU A 66 -14.92 -0.76 -5.86
N ASP A 67 -14.79 -1.59 -6.89
CA ASP A 67 -13.50 -1.98 -7.47
C ASP A 67 -12.90 -0.84 -8.34
N PRO A 68 -11.72 -1.01 -8.98
CA PRO A 68 -11.12 0.04 -9.79
C PRO A 68 -12.01 0.51 -10.95
N LEU A 69 -12.91 -0.34 -11.47
CA LEU A 69 -13.86 -0.02 -12.54
C LEU A 69 -15.25 0.35 -11.99
N LEU A 70 -15.33 0.66 -10.70
CA LEU A 70 -16.52 1.08 -9.98
C LEU A 70 -17.63 0.02 -9.90
N ARG A 71 -17.25 -1.26 -9.96
CA ARG A 71 -18.16 -2.40 -9.80
C ARG A 71 -18.20 -2.85 -8.35
N PRO A 72 -19.32 -3.35 -7.82
CA PRO A 72 -19.36 -3.86 -6.45
C PRO A 72 -18.41 -5.03 -6.22
N VAL A 73 -17.61 -4.98 -5.16
CA VAL A 73 -16.72 -6.04 -4.70
C VAL A 73 -16.73 -6.13 -3.17
N LYS A 74 -16.46 -7.31 -2.63
CA LYS A 74 -16.18 -7.47 -1.20
C LYS A 74 -14.71 -7.21 -0.94
N ALA A 75 -14.42 -6.22 -0.11
CA ALA A 75 -13.08 -5.90 0.36
C ALA A 75 -13.02 -6.03 1.87
N SER A 76 -11.82 -6.23 2.42
CA SER A 76 -11.63 -6.31 3.87
C SER A 76 -10.56 -5.34 4.37
N PHE A 77 -10.70 -4.93 5.62
CA PHE A 77 -9.66 -4.25 6.38
C PHE A 77 -9.45 -4.96 7.72
N GLY A 78 -8.27 -4.82 8.31
CA GLY A 78 -7.93 -5.30 9.63
C GLY A 78 -8.40 -4.36 10.72
N TRP A 79 -8.95 -4.90 11.81
CA TRP A 79 -9.37 -4.15 12.99
C TRP A 79 -8.69 -4.68 14.24
N VAL A 80 -7.89 -3.83 14.89
CA VAL A 80 -7.17 -4.14 16.14
C VAL A 80 -7.79 -3.34 17.28
N ALA A 81 -8.74 -3.96 17.99
CA ALA A 81 -9.51 -3.31 19.04
C ALA A 81 -8.66 -2.84 20.24
N SER A 82 -7.58 -3.56 20.58
CA SER A 82 -6.70 -3.21 21.71
C SER A 82 -6.00 -1.86 21.56
N THR A 83 -5.86 -1.37 20.32
CA THR A 83 -5.18 -0.11 20.00
C THR A 83 -6.05 0.84 19.18
N ASN A 84 -7.31 0.49 18.92
CA ASN A 84 -8.20 1.18 17.98
C ASN A 84 -7.53 1.47 16.62
N THR A 85 -6.78 0.49 16.10
CA THR A 85 -6.07 0.62 14.82
C THR A 85 -6.84 -0.09 13.72
N ALA A 86 -7.12 0.61 12.62
CA ALA A 86 -7.53 0.00 11.38
C ALA A 86 -6.32 -0.21 10.46
N ILE A 87 -6.30 -1.33 9.73
CA ILE A 87 -5.23 -1.69 8.80
C ILE A 87 -5.89 -1.89 7.44
N ILE A 88 -5.65 -0.97 6.52
CA ILE A 88 -6.25 -0.96 5.20
C ILE A 88 -5.18 -1.35 4.20
N GLU A 89 -5.50 -2.27 3.30
CA GLU A 89 -4.70 -2.53 2.12
C GLU A 89 -5.49 -2.07 0.90
N MET A 90 -4.97 -1.05 0.23
CA MET A 90 -5.71 -0.41 -0.86
C MET A 90 -6.02 -1.39 -1.99
N ALA A 91 -5.17 -2.41 -2.18
CA ALA A 91 -5.33 -3.42 -3.21
C ALA A 91 -6.62 -4.24 -3.06
N GLN A 92 -7.19 -4.33 -1.84
CA GLN A 92 -8.46 -5.01 -1.58
C GLN A 92 -9.65 -4.36 -2.31
N ALA A 93 -9.56 -3.05 -2.61
CA ALA A 93 -10.62 -2.31 -3.29
C ALA A 93 -10.15 -1.69 -4.61
N SER A 94 -8.88 -1.31 -4.71
CA SER A 94 -8.33 -0.56 -5.85
C SER A 94 -7.10 -1.26 -6.46
N GLY A 95 -6.99 -2.57 -6.26
CA GLY A 95 -5.82 -3.37 -6.66
C GLY A 95 -5.85 -3.89 -8.09
N ILE A 96 -4.67 -4.10 -8.66
CA ILE A 96 -4.47 -4.59 -10.04
C ILE A 96 -4.95 -6.03 -10.24
N GLN A 97 -5.02 -6.83 -9.18
CA GLN A 97 -5.52 -8.20 -9.20
C GLN A 97 -7.04 -8.30 -9.31
N LEU A 98 -7.77 -7.20 -9.06
CA LEU A 98 -9.22 -7.12 -9.29
C LEU A 98 -9.57 -7.00 -10.77
N LEU A 99 -8.57 -6.80 -11.63
CA LEU A 99 -8.72 -6.61 -13.07
C LEU A 99 -8.03 -7.72 -13.84
N THR A 100 -8.73 -8.23 -14.85
CA THR A 100 -8.10 -9.03 -15.90
C THR A 100 -7.13 -8.17 -16.71
N GLN A 101 -6.18 -8.80 -17.41
CA GLN A 101 -5.21 -8.07 -18.23
C GLN A 101 -5.87 -7.15 -19.28
N ALA A 102 -7.02 -7.53 -19.82
CA ALA A 102 -7.75 -6.74 -20.83
C ALA A 102 -8.49 -5.53 -20.22
N GLU A 103 -8.81 -5.57 -18.93
CA GLU A 103 -9.48 -4.49 -18.20
C GLU A 103 -8.51 -3.42 -17.68
N ARG A 104 -7.21 -3.73 -17.68
CA ARG A 104 -6.16 -2.84 -17.19
C ARG A 104 -6.00 -1.63 -18.11
N ASN A 105 -6.57 -0.50 -17.67
CA ASN A 105 -6.35 0.80 -18.28
C ASN A 105 -6.46 1.89 -17.21
N PRO A 106 -5.34 2.49 -16.77
CA PRO A 106 -5.34 3.39 -15.62
C PRO A 106 -6.08 4.70 -15.90
N LEU A 107 -6.35 5.02 -17.17
CA LEU A 107 -7.18 6.15 -17.57
C LEU A 107 -8.61 6.03 -17.02
N PHE A 108 -9.14 4.81 -16.87
CA PHE A 108 -10.54 4.58 -16.48
C PHE A 108 -10.70 3.99 -15.08
N THR A 109 -9.60 3.84 -14.34
CA THR A 109 -9.64 3.27 -12.99
C THR A 109 -9.76 4.36 -11.93
N SER A 110 -10.46 4.05 -10.83
CA SER A 110 -10.68 4.95 -9.69
C SER A 110 -10.25 4.31 -8.38
N SER A 111 -9.73 5.13 -7.46
CA SER A 111 -9.39 4.73 -6.09
C SER A 111 -10.55 4.84 -5.10
N TYR A 112 -11.77 5.06 -5.59
CA TYR A 112 -12.97 5.30 -4.78
C TYR A 112 -13.21 4.24 -3.70
N GLY A 113 -13.03 2.95 -4.04
CA GLY A 113 -13.17 1.85 -3.07
C GLY A 113 -12.21 1.93 -1.90
N THR A 114 -11.00 2.45 -2.09
CA THR A 114 -10.05 2.69 -0.99
C THR A 114 -10.61 3.72 -0.02
N GLY A 115 -11.23 4.80 -0.52
CA GLY A 115 -11.88 5.78 0.34
C GLY A 115 -13.07 5.18 1.09
N GLN A 116 -13.83 4.26 0.46
CA GLN A 116 -14.91 3.53 1.16
C GLN A 116 -14.38 2.63 2.28
N LEU A 117 -13.21 2.00 2.10
CA LEU A 117 -12.54 1.27 3.19
C LEU A 117 -12.15 2.19 4.35
N ILE A 118 -11.64 3.40 4.05
CA ILE A 118 -11.33 4.40 5.08
C ILE A 118 -12.60 4.83 5.82
N VAL A 119 -13.68 5.13 5.10
CA VAL A 119 -14.98 5.48 5.71
C VAL A 119 -15.48 4.35 6.61
N ALA A 120 -15.43 3.09 6.15
CA ALA A 120 -15.81 1.95 6.95
C ALA A 120 -14.95 1.81 8.22
N ALA A 121 -13.63 1.98 8.11
CA ALA A 121 -12.73 1.97 9.27
C ALA A 121 -13.04 3.10 10.27
N LEU A 122 -13.41 4.29 9.80
CA LEU A 122 -13.79 5.43 10.66
C LEU A 122 -15.09 5.16 11.43
N GLN A 123 -16.02 4.37 10.89
CA GLN A 123 -17.23 3.95 11.61
C GLN A 123 -16.92 3.10 12.85
N HIS A 124 -15.74 2.47 12.91
CA HIS A 124 -15.24 1.78 14.10
C HIS A 124 -14.55 2.71 15.12
N GLN A 125 -14.62 4.04 14.93
CA GLN A 125 -14.00 5.04 15.81
C GLN A 125 -12.50 4.81 16.01
N CYS A 126 -11.82 4.36 14.96
CA CYS A 126 -10.39 4.15 14.98
C CYS A 126 -9.64 5.45 15.33
N LYS A 127 -8.51 5.31 16.04
CA LYS A 127 -7.60 6.42 16.37
C LYS A 127 -6.37 6.42 15.48
N ARG A 128 -6.13 5.30 14.79
CA ARG A 128 -5.00 5.10 13.90
C ARG A 128 -5.44 4.29 12.69
N ILE A 129 -5.00 4.69 11.51
CA ILE A 129 -5.18 3.96 10.26
C ILE A 129 -3.80 3.72 9.64
N LEU A 130 -3.43 2.45 9.51
CA LEU A 130 -2.31 2.01 8.69
C LEU A 130 -2.82 1.73 7.27
N ILE A 131 -2.27 2.39 6.26
CA ILE A 131 -2.68 2.21 4.86
C ILE A 131 -1.52 1.64 4.06
N CYS A 132 -1.65 0.40 3.63
CA CYS A 132 -0.75 -0.31 2.72
C CYS A 132 -1.16 0.06 1.29
N ILE A 133 -0.28 0.74 0.54
CA ILE A 133 -0.64 1.30 -0.77
C ILE A 133 -0.05 0.53 -1.97
N GLY A 134 0.67 -0.57 -1.77
CA GLY A 134 1.17 -1.37 -2.90
C GLY A 134 0.06 -2.06 -3.70
N GLY A 135 0.38 -2.44 -4.94
CA GLY A 135 -0.51 -3.26 -5.79
C GLY A 135 -1.65 -2.51 -6.50
N SER A 136 -1.61 -1.17 -6.57
CA SER A 136 -2.68 -0.35 -7.17
C SER A 136 -2.93 -0.61 -8.66
N ALA A 137 -4.21 -0.60 -9.07
CA ALA A 137 -4.63 -0.51 -10.47
C ALA A 137 -4.70 0.94 -10.99
N THR A 138 -4.70 1.92 -10.07
CA THR A 138 -5.17 3.29 -10.34
C THR A 138 -4.05 4.27 -10.69
N ASN A 139 -4.38 5.34 -11.41
CA ASN A 139 -3.50 6.49 -11.66
C ASN A 139 -4.31 7.80 -11.65
N ASP A 140 -5.16 7.93 -10.63
CA ASP A 140 -6.13 9.01 -10.43
C ASP A 140 -5.69 10.00 -9.34
N VAL A 141 -4.43 9.95 -8.90
CA VAL A 141 -3.85 10.79 -7.84
C VAL A 141 -4.65 10.72 -6.53
N GLY A 142 -5.32 9.59 -6.26
CA GLY A 142 -6.16 9.45 -5.07
C GLY A 142 -7.42 10.30 -5.07
N CYS A 143 -7.78 10.94 -6.19
CA CYS A 143 -9.00 11.73 -6.26
C CYS A 143 -10.25 10.88 -6.04
N GLY A 144 -10.31 9.65 -6.55
CA GLY A 144 -11.43 8.74 -6.26
C GLY A 144 -11.56 8.47 -4.75
N MET A 145 -10.45 8.14 -4.08
CA MET A 145 -10.39 7.94 -2.62
C MET A 145 -10.88 9.17 -1.86
N LEU A 146 -10.40 10.37 -2.23
CA LEU A 146 -10.83 11.63 -1.63
C LEU A 146 -12.33 11.90 -1.88
N GLN A 147 -12.83 11.56 -3.07
CA GLN A 147 -14.24 11.71 -3.41
C GLN A 147 -15.14 10.87 -2.50
N ALA A 148 -14.76 9.64 -2.20
CA ALA A 148 -15.46 8.78 -1.23
C ALA A 148 -15.41 9.32 0.20
N LEU A 149 -14.40 10.14 0.53
CA LEU A 149 -14.29 10.84 1.82
C LEU A 149 -15.04 12.18 1.85
N GLY A 150 -15.78 12.52 0.79
CA GLY A 150 -16.63 13.71 0.72
C GLY A 150 -16.00 14.93 0.05
N VAL A 151 -14.76 14.83 -0.46
CA VAL A 151 -14.14 15.88 -1.27
C VAL A 151 -14.87 16.00 -2.61
N LYS A 152 -15.13 17.23 -3.06
CA LYS A 152 -15.76 17.51 -4.34
C LYS A 152 -14.75 18.12 -5.30
N PHE A 153 -14.67 17.54 -6.49
CA PHE A 153 -13.85 18.06 -7.58
C PHE A 153 -14.75 18.79 -8.55
N LYS A 154 -14.42 20.04 -8.88
CA LYS A 154 -15.25 20.90 -9.75
C LYS A 154 -14.52 21.25 -11.03
N ASP A 155 -15.29 21.38 -12.11
CA ASP A 155 -14.80 21.85 -13.40
C ASP A 155 -14.65 23.37 -13.46
N ASN A 156 -14.27 23.89 -14.63
CA ASN A 156 -14.08 25.32 -14.86
C ASN A 156 -15.38 26.14 -14.79
N GLN A 157 -16.55 25.49 -14.79
CA GLN A 157 -17.86 26.13 -14.61
C GLN A 157 -18.33 26.03 -13.15
N GLY A 158 -17.54 25.42 -12.27
CA GLY A 158 -17.89 25.18 -10.87
C GLY A 158 -18.82 23.98 -10.65
N SER A 159 -19.11 23.19 -11.70
CA SER A 159 -19.95 22.00 -11.60
C SER A 159 -19.17 20.84 -11.00
N THR A 160 -19.78 20.09 -10.09
CA THR A 160 -19.13 18.94 -9.46
C THR A 160 -19.05 17.77 -10.44
N LEU A 161 -17.84 17.23 -10.61
CA LEU A 161 -17.59 16.04 -11.41
C LEU A 161 -18.14 14.81 -10.67
N PRO A 162 -18.96 13.96 -11.33
CA PRO A 162 -19.65 12.86 -10.67
C PRO A 162 -18.71 11.71 -10.29
N THR A 163 -17.69 11.46 -11.09
CA THR A 163 -16.74 10.35 -10.92
C THR A 163 -15.35 10.81 -11.33
N ILE A 164 -14.35 10.49 -10.53
CA ILE A 164 -12.96 10.75 -10.88
C ILE A 164 -12.20 9.46 -11.17
N THR A 165 -11.65 9.40 -12.38
CA THR A 165 -10.63 8.47 -12.83
C THR A 165 -9.45 9.26 -13.39
N GLY A 166 -8.41 8.58 -13.87
CA GLY A 166 -7.31 9.23 -14.60
C GLY A 166 -7.78 10.14 -15.76
N GLN A 167 -8.92 9.83 -16.39
CA GLN A 167 -9.48 10.60 -17.50
C GLN A 167 -9.96 11.99 -17.09
N GLN A 168 -10.60 12.11 -15.92
CA GLN A 168 -11.21 13.36 -15.48
C GLN A 168 -10.22 14.34 -14.85
N LEU A 169 -8.97 13.94 -14.61
CA LEU A 169 -8.00 14.77 -13.92
C LEU A 169 -7.77 16.14 -14.60
N THR A 170 -7.77 16.19 -15.94
CA THR A 170 -7.63 17.45 -16.70
C THR A 170 -8.83 18.39 -16.58
N SER A 171 -9.99 17.85 -16.17
CA SER A 171 -11.22 18.63 -16.00
C SER A 171 -11.31 19.26 -14.61
N ILE A 172 -10.46 18.87 -13.66
CA ILE A 172 -10.45 19.41 -12.30
C ILE A 172 -9.83 20.81 -12.33
N HIS A 173 -10.61 21.80 -11.90
CA HIS A 173 -10.16 23.20 -11.77
C HIS A 173 -10.26 23.72 -10.34
N GLN A 174 -11.07 23.09 -9.49
CA GLN A 174 -11.19 23.43 -8.08
C GLN A 174 -11.42 22.17 -7.24
N ILE A 175 -10.81 22.14 -6.06
CA ILE A 175 -11.00 21.09 -5.06
C ILE A 175 -11.68 21.71 -3.84
N ASP A 176 -12.84 21.17 -3.49
CA ASP A 176 -13.60 21.55 -2.31
C ASP A 176 -13.48 20.42 -1.29
N ILE A 177 -12.66 20.65 -0.26
CA ILE A 177 -12.31 19.64 0.75
C ILE A 177 -13.47 19.29 1.68
N GLY A 178 -14.58 20.03 1.65
CA GLY A 178 -15.79 19.72 2.41
C GLY A 178 -15.51 19.44 3.90
N PRO A 179 -16.19 18.44 4.50
CA PRO A 179 -16.01 18.07 5.91
C PRO A 179 -14.83 17.12 6.15
N LEU A 180 -13.88 16.99 5.21
CA LEU A 180 -12.78 16.02 5.31
C LEU A 180 -12.01 16.16 6.61
N SER A 181 -11.70 17.40 7.02
CA SER A 181 -10.97 17.69 8.26
C SER A 181 -11.73 17.23 9.51
N GLU A 182 -13.05 17.34 9.53
CA GLU A 182 -13.90 16.85 10.61
C GLU A 182 -13.94 15.33 10.63
N LEU A 183 -14.04 14.70 9.45
CA LEU A 183 -14.12 13.25 9.28
C LEU A 183 -12.89 12.52 9.82
N ILE A 184 -11.70 13.08 9.63
CA ILE A 184 -10.42 12.50 10.06
C ILE A 184 -9.87 13.09 11.37
N ASN A 185 -10.65 13.95 12.04
CA ASN A 185 -10.19 14.65 13.23
C ASN A 185 -9.79 13.66 14.34
N GLY A 186 -8.57 13.81 14.86
CA GLY A 186 -8.02 12.96 15.92
C GLY A 186 -7.68 11.54 15.47
N VAL A 187 -7.55 11.30 14.16
CA VAL A 187 -7.12 10.02 13.58
C VAL A 187 -5.70 10.18 13.02
N SER A 188 -4.75 9.38 13.52
CA SER A 188 -3.41 9.29 12.93
C SER A 188 -3.45 8.42 11.68
N ILE A 189 -2.87 8.91 10.58
CA ILE A 189 -2.80 8.17 9.31
C ILE A 189 -1.34 7.88 9.00
N GLU A 190 -1.02 6.60 8.81
CA GLU A 190 0.32 6.12 8.50
C GLU A 190 0.27 5.32 7.19
N ILE A 191 1.17 5.66 6.28
CA ILE A 191 1.19 5.16 4.90
C ILE A 191 2.39 4.22 4.79
N LEU A 192 2.14 2.92 4.61
CA LEU A 192 3.22 1.95 4.39
C LEU A 192 3.61 1.99 2.91
N ASN A 193 4.79 2.51 2.64
CA ASN A 193 5.29 2.73 1.29
C ASN A 193 6.82 2.71 1.25
N ASP A 194 7.37 1.88 0.36
CA ASP A 194 8.82 1.70 0.21
C ASP A 194 9.40 2.36 -1.04
N VAL A 195 8.59 3.08 -1.82
CA VAL A 195 9.09 3.83 -2.99
C VAL A 195 9.16 5.33 -2.74
N THR A 196 10.19 5.98 -3.26
CA THR A 196 10.43 7.42 -3.08
C THR A 196 10.06 8.25 -4.30
N ASN A 197 9.54 7.61 -5.36
CA ASN A 197 9.18 8.23 -6.62
C ASN A 197 8.29 9.48 -6.42
N PRO A 198 8.61 10.61 -7.06
CA PRO A 198 7.79 11.82 -7.02
C PRO A 198 6.49 11.62 -7.80
N LEU A 199 5.61 12.62 -7.79
CA LEU A 199 4.30 12.52 -8.45
C LEU A 199 4.43 12.41 -9.98
N TYR A 200 5.19 13.31 -10.61
CA TYR A 200 5.41 13.36 -12.07
C TYR A 200 6.91 13.51 -12.41
N GLY A 201 7.22 13.46 -13.71
CA GLY A 201 8.57 13.48 -14.26
C GLY A 201 9.06 12.10 -14.69
N THR A 202 10.31 12.00 -15.14
CA THR A 202 10.90 10.76 -15.66
C THR A 202 10.85 9.59 -14.67
N ASN A 203 10.92 9.88 -13.37
CA ASN A 203 10.80 8.92 -12.28
C ASN A 203 9.42 8.98 -11.59
N GLY A 204 8.45 9.67 -12.17
CA GLY A 204 7.13 9.92 -11.58
C GLY A 204 6.18 8.72 -11.65
N ALA A 205 5.02 8.86 -11.02
CA ALA A 205 4.01 7.81 -10.89
C ALA A 205 3.63 7.20 -12.24
N THR A 206 3.29 8.06 -13.20
CA THR A 206 2.75 7.63 -14.49
C THR A 206 3.84 6.99 -15.35
N GLN A 207 5.00 7.64 -15.48
CA GLN A 207 6.10 7.13 -16.31
C GLN A 207 6.59 5.75 -15.84
N VAL A 208 6.71 5.55 -14.53
CA VAL A 208 7.29 4.33 -13.96
C VAL A 208 6.25 3.22 -13.82
N TYR A 209 5.02 3.54 -13.36
CA TYR A 209 4.07 2.50 -12.92
C TYR A 209 2.78 2.41 -13.76
N ALA A 210 2.46 3.37 -14.62
CA ALA A 210 1.28 3.23 -15.48
C ALA A 210 1.42 2.13 -16.55
N PRO A 211 2.60 1.85 -17.15
CA PRO A 211 2.74 0.77 -18.14
C PRO A 211 2.37 -0.61 -17.62
N GLN A 212 2.79 -0.97 -16.39
CA GLN A 212 2.38 -2.23 -15.75
C GLN A 212 0.87 -2.29 -15.43
N LYS A 213 0.20 -1.14 -15.35
CA LYS A 213 -1.25 -1.01 -15.17
C LYS A 213 -2.01 -0.99 -16.51
N GLY A 214 -1.33 -1.21 -17.64
CA GLY A 214 -1.93 -1.28 -18.98
C GLY A 214 -1.98 0.04 -19.75
N ALA A 215 -1.28 1.09 -19.31
CA ALA A 215 -1.18 2.32 -20.09
C ALA A 215 -0.35 2.13 -21.36
N THR A 216 -0.87 2.58 -22.50
CA THR A 216 -0.06 2.81 -23.71
C THR A 216 0.76 4.09 -23.57
N THR A 217 1.71 4.32 -24.46
CA THR A 217 2.51 5.55 -24.50
C THR A 217 1.64 6.81 -24.59
N GLU A 218 0.54 6.75 -25.34
CA GLU A 218 -0.42 7.85 -25.46
C GLU A 218 -1.15 8.10 -24.15
N VAL A 219 -1.59 7.03 -23.46
CA VAL A 219 -2.23 7.12 -22.14
C VAL A 219 -1.26 7.69 -21.10
N VAL A 220 0.01 7.27 -21.12
CA VAL A 220 1.06 7.83 -20.26
C VAL A 220 1.20 9.33 -20.48
N CYS A 221 1.28 9.79 -21.73
CA CYS A 221 1.40 11.21 -22.06
C CYS A 221 0.19 12.03 -21.58
N LEU A 222 -1.03 11.50 -21.76
CA LEU A 222 -2.27 12.14 -21.31
C LEU A 222 -2.32 12.27 -19.78
N LEU A 223 -2.05 11.17 -19.07
CA LEU A 223 -2.04 11.16 -17.61
C LEU A 223 -0.96 12.07 -17.05
N GLU A 224 0.25 12.06 -17.62
CA GLU A 224 1.35 12.92 -17.17
C GLU A 224 0.97 14.41 -17.24
N LYS A 225 0.40 14.85 -18.36
CA LYS A 225 -0.09 16.22 -18.51
C LYS A 225 -1.20 16.55 -17.50
N ALA A 226 -2.10 15.60 -17.26
CA ALA A 226 -3.21 15.79 -16.34
C ALA A 226 -2.74 15.94 -14.89
N ILE A 227 -1.76 15.13 -14.47
CA ILE A 227 -1.21 15.16 -13.12
C ILE A 227 -0.44 16.46 -12.85
N ILE A 228 0.32 16.96 -13.83
CA ILE A 228 1.02 18.24 -13.69
C ILE A 228 0.01 19.38 -13.47
N GLY A 229 -1.08 19.41 -14.23
CA GLY A 229 -2.14 20.41 -14.04
C GLY A 229 -2.81 20.29 -12.66
N LEU A 230 -3.15 19.08 -12.27
CA LEU A 230 -3.77 18.80 -10.98
C LEU A 230 -2.86 19.17 -9.79
N ALA A 231 -1.55 18.99 -9.91
CA ALA A 231 -0.60 19.35 -8.86
C ALA A 231 -0.68 20.84 -8.50
N HIS A 232 -0.91 21.72 -9.48
CA HIS A 232 -1.17 23.14 -9.20
C HIS A 232 -2.46 23.35 -8.42
N THR A 233 -3.56 22.69 -8.81
CA THR A 233 -4.84 22.79 -8.09
C THR A 233 -4.75 22.26 -6.66
N ILE A 234 -3.96 21.19 -6.45
CA ILE A 234 -3.68 20.66 -5.11
C ILE A 234 -2.89 21.68 -4.29
N PHE A 235 -1.88 22.32 -4.88
CA PHE A 235 -1.11 23.37 -4.21
C PHE A 235 -2.00 24.56 -3.81
N ASP A 236 -2.84 25.06 -4.73
CA ASP A 236 -3.77 26.17 -4.44
C ASP A 236 -4.76 25.84 -3.31
N THR A 237 -5.14 24.56 -3.18
CA THR A 237 -6.10 24.10 -2.17
C THR A 237 -5.45 23.84 -0.81
N THR A 238 -4.24 23.26 -0.80
CA THR A 238 -3.61 22.72 0.42
C THR A 238 -2.40 23.54 0.90
N GLY A 239 -1.83 24.38 0.04
CA GLY A 239 -0.55 25.06 0.26
C GLY A 239 0.67 24.13 0.19
N ILE A 240 0.50 22.85 -0.15
CA ILE A 240 1.56 21.84 -0.15
C ILE A 240 1.92 21.50 -1.60
N ASP A 241 3.20 21.63 -1.94
CA ASP A 241 3.72 21.15 -3.22
C ASP A 241 3.83 19.63 -3.18
N ILE A 242 2.83 18.96 -3.76
CA ILE A 242 2.76 17.50 -3.83
C ILE A 242 3.97 16.88 -4.57
N GLN A 243 4.60 17.61 -5.50
CA GLN A 243 5.77 17.10 -6.22
C GLN A 243 7.01 16.99 -5.32
N SER A 244 7.12 17.85 -4.31
CA SER A 244 8.24 17.87 -3.37
C SER A 244 8.23 16.71 -2.36
N ILE A 245 7.12 15.98 -2.26
CA ILE A 245 6.92 14.89 -1.30
C ILE A 245 7.59 13.62 -1.84
N ALA A 246 8.60 13.12 -1.13
CA ALA A 246 9.19 11.82 -1.43
C ALA A 246 8.14 10.71 -1.31
N GLY A 247 7.98 9.90 -2.36
CA GLY A 247 6.94 8.87 -2.42
C GLY A 247 5.56 9.37 -2.80
N ALA A 248 5.40 10.63 -3.22
CA ALA A 248 4.12 11.16 -3.69
C ALA A 248 3.51 10.34 -4.83
N GLY A 249 4.35 9.81 -5.72
CA GLY A 249 3.91 9.02 -6.86
C GLY A 249 3.51 7.58 -6.54
N ALA A 250 3.70 7.14 -5.30
CA ALA A 250 3.29 5.81 -4.87
C ALA A 250 1.79 5.59 -5.15
N ALA A 251 1.48 4.39 -5.65
CA ALA A 251 0.11 3.99 -5.97
C ALA A 251 -0.64 4.93 -6.93
N GLY A 252 0.07 5.50 -7.93
CA GLY A 252 -0.56 6.39 -8.90
C GLY A 252 -0.92 7.77 -8.34
N GLY A 253 -0.21 8.22 -7.30
CA GLY A 253 -0.38 9.53 -6.66
C GLY A 253 -1.17 9.49 -5.34
N ILE A 254 -1.66 8.33 -4.91
CA ILE A 254 -2.39 8.19 -3.63
C ILE A 254 -1.49 8.52 -2.44
N GLY A 255 -0.20 8.16 -2.48
CA GLY A 255 0.75 8.50 -1.42
C GLY A 255 0.82 10.02 -1.18
N GLY A 256 0.90 10.80 -2.27
CA GLY A 256 0.86 12.26 -2.22
C GLY A 256 -0.48 12.79 -1.72
N ALA A 257 -1.61 12.24 -2.19
CA ALA A 257 -2.94 12.66 -1.73
C ALA A 257 -3.17 12.42 -0.23
N LEU A 258 -2.76 11.26 0.29
CA LEU A 258 -2.81 10.96 1.71
C LEU A 258 -1.95 11.94 2.53
N LYS A 259 -0.79 12.35 2.00
CA LYS A 259 0.06 13.36 2.65
C LYS A 259 -0.60 14.74 2.64
N CYS A 260 -1.05 15.23 1.48
CA CYS A 260 -1.56 16.58 1.31
C CYS A 260 -2.91 16.82 1.99
N PHE A 261 -3.84 15.86 1.89
CA PHE A 261 -5.21 16.06 2.34
C PHE A 261 -5.50 15.42 3.69
N LEU A 262 -4.81 14.33 4.02
CA LEU A 262 -5.04 13.55 5.24
C LEU A 262 -3.90 13.67 6.25
N GLN A 263 -2.88 14.50 5.98
CA GLN A 263 -1.71 14.71 6.83
C GLN A 263 -0.99 13.40 7.19
N GLY A 264 -1.10 12.38 6.34
CA GLY A 264 -0.56 11.05 6.62
C GLY A 264 0.96 11.07 6.79
N SER A 265 1.53 10.10 7.51
CA SER A 265 2.98 9.96 7.66
C SER A 265 3.46 8.76 6.87
N ILE A 266 4.44 8.96 5.97
CA ILE A 266 5.01 7.87 5.18
C ILE A 266 5.98 7.09 6.07
N MET A 267 5.77 5.79 6.17
CA MET A 267 6.55 4.85 6.95
C MET A 267 7.10 3.77 6.02
N ASN A 268 8.29 3.26 6.34
CA ASN A 268 8.86 2.12 5.63
C ASN A 268 8.05 0.85 5.96
N GLY A 269 7.53 0.19 4.93
CA GLY A 269 6.64 -0.96 5.04
C GLY A 269 7.35 -2.16 5.65
N VAL A 270 8.52 -2.53 5.12
CA VAL A 270 9.33 -3.64 5.65
C VAL A 270 9.65 -3.43 7.12
N GLN A 271 10.16 -2.26 7.50
CA GLN A 271 10.50 -1.95 8.88
C GLN A 271 9.28 -2.01 9.79
N SER A 272 8.13 -1.52 9.33
CA SER A 272 6.87 -1.57 10.10
C SER A 272 6.44 -3.02 10.40
N VAL A 273 6.63 -3.95 9.45
CA VAL A 273 6.36 -5.38 9.67
C VAL A 273 7.40 -5.99 10.62
N MET A 274 8.69 -5.65 10.45
CA MET A 274 9.76 -6.12 11.34
C MET A 274 9.52 -5.68 12.79
N ASP A 275 9.11 -4.42 13.00
CA ASP A 275 8.82 -3.86 14.31
C ASP A 275 7.59 -4.53 14.95
N ALA A 276 6.55 -4.79 14.15
CA ALA A 276 5.36 -5.52 14.62
C ALA A 276 5.71 -6.93 15.13
N TYR A 277 6.63 -7.63 14.46
CA TYR A 277 7.16 -8.92 14.93
C TYR A 277 8.18 -8.82 16.06
N LYS A 278 8.66 -7.62 16.38
CA LYS A 278 9.85 -7.41 17.22
C LYS A 278 11.03 -8.26 16.74
N LEU A 279 11.25 -8.25 15.42
CA LEU A 279 12.09 -9.22 14.75
C LEU A 279 13.54 -9.21 15.27
N GLU A 280 14.05 -8.05 15.67
CA GLU A 280 15.38 -7.93 16.26
C GLU A 280 15.50 -8.70 17.58
N GLU A 281 14.49 -8.64 18.46
CA GLU A 281 14.46 -9.41 19.70
C GLU A 281 14.42 -10.91 19.42
N VAL A 282 13.60 -11.31 18.44
CA VAL A 282 13.50 -12.70 17.98
C VAL A 282 14.85 -13.24 17.51
N PHE A 283 15.58 -12.47 16.70
CA PHE A 283 16.89 -12.87 16.19
C PHE A 283 17.94 -12.93 17.32
N LYS A 284 17.94 -11.96 18.24
CA LYS A 284 18.85 -11.96 19.41
C LYS A 284 18.60 -13.17 20.32
N GLN A 285 17.35 -13.58 20.49
CA GLN A 285 16.98 -14.73 21.33
C GLN A 285 17.31 -16.08 20.68
N ALA A 286 17.52 -16.14 19.36
CA ALA A 286 17.61 -17.39 18.63
C ALA A 286 18.94 -18.17 18.81
N ASP A 287 19.78 -17.87 19.81
CA ASP A 287 21.17 -18.37 19.89
C ASP A 287 21.90 -18.11 18.56
N ALA A 288 22.23 -16.83 18.33
CA ALA A 288 22.76 -16.28 17.09
C ALA A 288 23.78 -17.16 16.36
N LYS A 289 24.68 -17.85 17.08
CA LYS A 289 25.73 -18.69 16.50
C LYS A 289 25.25 -20.03 15.93
N ASN A 290 24.00 -20.39 16.17
CA ASN A 290 23.41 -21.69 15.81
C ASN A 290 22.04 -21.54 15.12
N SER A 291 21.79 -20.35 14.55
CA SER A 291 20.57 -20.01 13.84
C SER A 291 20.80 -19.76 12.36
N LEU A 292 19.94 -20.36 11.54
CA LEU A 292 19.89 -20.17 10.09
C LEU A 292 18.65 -19.36 9.74
N VAL A 293 18.81 -18.35 8.89
CA VAL A 293 17.71 -17.54 8.36
C VAL A 293 17.44 -17.94 6.92
N ILE A 294 16.19 -18.28 6.62
CA ILE A 294 15.73 -18.57 5.27
C ILE A 294 14.72 -17.49 4.89
N THR A 295 15.03 -16.74 3.84
CA THR A 295 14.14 -15.74 3.23
C THR A 295 14.08 -15.95 1.72
N GLY A 296 13.20 -15.24 1.05
CA GLY A 296 13.00 -15.30 -0.38
C GLY A 296 11.80 -14.45 -0.80
N GLU A 297 11.72 -14.16 -2.10
CA GLU A 297 10.60 -13.45 -2.72
C GLU A 297 10.39 -14.00 -4.13
N GLY A 298 9.23 -13.73 -4.75
CA GLY A 298 8.87 -14.33 -6.04
C GLY A 298 9.80 -13.97 -7.21
N LYS A 299 10.51 -12.85 -7.11
CA LYS A 299 11.47 -12.41 -8.13
C LYS A 299 12.59 -11.60 -7.49
N LEU A 300 13.82 -12.08 -7.64
CA LEU A 300 15.01 -11.31 -7.30
C LEU A 300 15.33 -10.37 -8.46
N ASP A 301 15.16 -9.07 -8.26
CA ASP A 301 15.54 -8.04 -9.23
C ASP A 301 16.38 -6.93 -8.58
N THR A 302 16.71 -5.90 -9.36
CA THR A 302 17.52 -4.79 -8.85
C THR A 302 16.84 -4.03 -7.72
N GLN A 303 15.51 -4.02 -7.63
CA GLN A 303 14.76 -3.39 -6.55
C GLN A 303 14.78 -4.24 -5.27
N SER A 304 14.90 -5.57 -5.37
CA SER A 304 15.08 -6.47 -4.22
C SER A 304 16.28 -6.09 -3.35
N SER A 305 17.35 -5.62 -3.97
CA SER A 305 18.58 -5.18 -3.31
C SER A 305 18.50 -3.77 -2.68
N GLN A 306 17.42 -3.03 -2.93
CA GLN A 306 17.29 -1.60 -2.60
C GLN A 306 16.40 -1.30 -1.39
N GLY A 307 16.26 -2.22 -0.44
CA GLY A 307 15.52 -1.96 0.81
C GLY A 307 14.19 -2.70 0.96
N LYS A 308 13.93 -3.71 0.13
CA LYS A 308 12.78 -4.62 0.28
C LYS A 308 13.03 -5.72 1.33
N VAL A 309 12.04 -6.60 1.54
CA VAL A 309 12.03 -7.66 2.56
C VAL A 309 13.36 -8.40 2.68
N ILE A 310 13.90 -8.92 1.58
CA ILE A 310 15.13 -9.74 1.61
C ILE A 310 16.30 -8.95 2.17
N SER A 311 16.49 -7.71 1.71
CA SER A 311 17.58 -6.86 2.17
C SER A 311 17.44 -6.50 3.66
N GLY A 312 16.22 -6.23 4.12
CA GLY A 312 15.94 -5.96 5.54
C GLY A 312 16.22 -7.17 6.44
N VAL A 313 15.75 -8.35 6.04
CA VAL A 313 15.98 -9.60 6.76
C VAL A 313 17.46 -9.97 6.77
N ALA A 314 18.14 -9.88 5.63
CA ALA A 314 19.57 -10.20 5.52
C ALA A 314 20.44 -9.23 6.34
N GLN A 315 20.11 -7.93 6.33
CA GLN A 315 20.81 -6.94 7.15
C GLN A 315 20.62 -7.22 8.64
N LEU A 316 19.41 -7.59 9.07
CA LEU A 316 19.14 -7.96 10.45
C LEU A 316 19.88 -9.25 10.85
N ALA A 317 19.90 -10.27 9.98
CA ALA A 317 20.64 -11.51 10.19
C ALA A 317 22.13 -11.21 10.42
N LYS A 318 22.73 -10.39 9.55
CA LYS A 318 24.12 -9.96 9.65
C LYS A 318 24.40 -9.20 10.96
N ASN A 319 23.54 -8.26 11.33
CA ASN A 319 23.70 -7.46 12.55
C ASN A 319 23.59 -8.31 13.83
N THR A 320 22.89 -9.44 13.76
CA THR A 320 22.70 -10.35 14.89
C THR A 320 23.60 -11.59 14.85
N ASN A 321 24.49 -11.71 13.87
CA ASN A 321 25.39 -12.86 13.63
C ASN A 321 24.68 -14.19 13.34
N CYS A 322 23.46 -14.16 12.78
CA CYS A 322 22.81 -15.36 12.24
C CYS A 322 23.38 -15.70 10.85
N LEU A 323 23.31 -16.98 10.47
CA LEU A 323 23.64 -17.45 9.11
C LEU A 323 22.53 -17.11 8.12
#